data_AF-A0A7X6T3J5-F1
#
_entry.id   AF-A0A7X6T3J5-F1
#
_cell.length_a   1.000
_cell.length_b   1.000
_cell.length_c   1.000
_cell.angle_alpha   90.00
_cell.angle_beta   90.00
_cell.angle_gamma   90.00
#
_symmetry.space_group_name_H-M   'P 1'
#
loop_
_entity.id
_entity.type
_entity.pdbx_description
1 polymer ?
#
loop_
_entity_poly.entity_id
_entity_poly.type
_entity_poly.pdbx_seq_one_letter_code
_entity_poly.pdbx_strand_id
1 'polypeptide(L)'
;MKITATKVVSRSALATLFTLGVFACAQAQASSPNAFVEQISGQALNALLKDTAARGGDLNAVNRLVEQYIVPHVNMEKTTRLATGQPWRQATPQQRAALVNGFKDTLVRTYSGALKDLTNSTKINVLPFRGDANAADVVVRTSITGLSSAPVAVDYRLEKSG
;
A
#
# COMPACT_ATOMS: atom_id res chain seq x y z
N MET A 1 -52.23 -54.28 -17.63
CA MET A 1 -51.70 -53.02 -17.05
C MET A 1 -51.70 -51.99 -18.17
N LYS A 2 -52.58 -50.98 -18.09
CA LYS A 2 -52.86 -50.03 -19.18
C LYS A 2 -52.05 -48.75 -18.96
N ILE A 3 -51.24 -48.34 -19.94
CA ILE A 3 -50.79 -46.95 -20.09
C ILE A 3 -50.84 -46.60 -21.59
N THR A 4 -51.94 -45.96 -21.97
CA THR A 4 -52.14 -45.09 -23.14
C THR A 4 -51.65 -43.68 -22.73
N ALA A 5 -51.19 -42.72 -23.52
CA ALA A 5 -51.27 -42.35 -24.94
C ALA A 5 -50.06 -41.42 -25.26
N THR A 6 -49.37 -41.56 -26.39
CA THR A 6 -49.57 -40.90 -27.70
C THR A 6 -49.25 -39.39 -27.79
N LYS A 7 -48.44 -39.11 -28.82
CA LYS A 7 -47.71 -37.92 -29.29
C LYS A 7 -48.56 -36.72 -29.77
N VAL A 8 -47.95 -35.53 -29.55
CA VAL A 8 -47.61 -34.43 -30.51
C VAL A 8 -48.68 -33.43 -30.99
N VAL A 9 -48.24 -32.15 -31.05
CA VAL A 9 -48.44 -31.05 -32.04
C VAL A 9 -48.58 -29.72 -31.26
N SER A 10 -47.53 -28.91 -31.09
CA SER A 10 -47.00 -27.84 -31.98
C SER A 10 -47.93 -26.62 -32.16
N ARG A 11 -47.50 -25.44 -31.66
CA ARG A 11 -47.17 -24.23 -32.47
C ARG A 11 -47.15 -22.92 -31.63
N SER A 12 -45.98 -22.27 -31.67
CA SER A 12 -45.75 -20.81 -31.78
C SER A 12 -46.14 -19.87 -30.64
N ALA A 13 -45.15 -19.23 -30.01
CA ALA A 13 -45.05 -17.75 -29.90
C ALA A 13 -43.75 -17.31 -29.19
N LEU A 14 -42.90 -16.63 -29.97
CA LEU A 14 -41.95 -15.56 -29.63
C LEU A 14 -41.70 -15.28 -28.12
N ALA A 15 -40.55 -15.71 -27.60
CA ALA A 15 -40.05 -15.28 -26.29
C ALA A 15 -38.83 -14.36 -26.47
N THR A 16 -39.06 -13.09 -26.15
CA THR A 16 -38.12 -11.97 -26.16
C THR A 16 -36.89 -12.26 -25.29
N LEU A 17 -35.68 -12.15 -25.86
CA LEU A 17 -34.43 -12.19 -25.09
C LEU A 17 -34.36 -10.98 -24.15
N PHE A 18 -34.44 -11.22 -22.85
CA PHE A 18 -34.07 -10.26 -21.81
C PHE A 18 -32.61 -10.51 -21.43
N THR A 19 -31.68 -9.81 -22.08
CA THR A 19 -30.28 -9.78 -21.66
C THR A 19 -30.18 -8.98 -20.36
N LEU A 20 -30.19 -9.67 -19.21
CA LEU A 20 -29.71 -9.09 -17.96
C LEU A 20 -28.21 -8.86 -18.09
N GLY A 21 -27.81 -7.61 -18.33
CA GLY A 21 -26.45 -7.15 -18.10
C GLY A 21 -26.14 -7.26 -16.61
N VAL A 22 -25.43 -8.32 -16.22
CA VAL A 22 -24.80 -8.41 -14.91
C VAL A 22 -23.67 -7.38 -14.89
N PHE A 23 -23.96 -6.20 -14.36
CA PHE A 23 -22.93 -5.29 -13.89
C PHE A 23 -22.23 -5.97 -12.72
N ALA A 24 -21.13 -6.66 -13.01
CA ALA A 24 -20.19 -7.07 -11.98
C ALA A 24 -19.55 -5.78 -11.44
N CYS A 25 -20.06 -5.27 -10.31
CA CYS A 25 -19.30 -4.37 -9.47
C CYS A 25 -18.01 -5.11 -9.11
N ALA A 26 -16.90 -4.71 -9.73
CA ALA A 26 -15.58 -5.03 -9.23
C ALA A 26 -15.46 -4.38 -7.85
N GLN A 27 -15.84 -5.12 -6.81
CA GLN A 27 -15.43 -4.77 -5.45
C GLN A 27 -13.91 -4.85 -5.46
N ALA A 28 -13.26 -3.69 -5.37
CA ALA A 28 -11.84 -3.61 -5.14
C ALA A 28 -11.55 -4.46 -3.89
N GLN A 29 -10.96 -5.63 -4.12
CA GLN A 29 -10.63 -6.56 -3.06
C GLN A 29 -9.62 -5.85 -2.19
N ALA A 30 -10.04 -5.36 -1.02
CA ALA A 30 -9.16 -4.71 -0.08
C ALA A 30 -8.03 -5.71 0.20
N SER A 31 -6.84 -5.42 -0.30
CA SER A 31 -5.67 -6.25 -0.04
C SER A 31 -5.47 -6.30 1.47
N SER A 32 -5.12 -7.48 1.99
CA SER A 32 -4.87 -7.62 3.43
C SER A 32 -3.80 -6.60 3.87
N PRO A 33 -3.81 -6.13 5.14
CA PRO A 33 -2.79 -5.20 5.64
C PRO A 33 -1.36 -5.64 5.31
N ASN A 34 -1.08 -6.94 5.42
CA ASN A 34 0.20 -7.53 5.02
C ASN A 34 0.46 -7.40 3.52
N ALA A 35 -0.50 -7.75 2.66
CA ALA A 35 -0.33 -7.66 1.21
C ALA A 35 -0.11 -6.22 0.73
N PHE A 36 -0.78 -5.25 1.39
CA PHE A 36 -0.53 -3.84 1.13
C PHE A 36 0.91 -3.45 1.43
N VAL A 37 1.42 -3.75 2.63
CA VAL A 37 2.80 -3.43 3.02
C VAL A 37 3.80 -4.16 2.13
N GLU A 38 3.58 -5.44 1.85
CA GLU A 38 4.43 -6.25 0.98
C GLU A 38 4.56 -5.62 -0.41
N GLN A 39 3.44 -5.24 -1.02
CA GLN A 39 3.43 -4.64 -2.36
C GLN A 39 4.18 -3.30 -2.37
N ILE A 40 3.83 -2.37 -1.49
CA ILE A 40 4.39 -1.02 -1.52
C ILE A 40 5.87 -1.02 -1.14
N SER A 41 6.23 -1.74 -0.08
CA SER A 41 7.64 -1.83 0.36
C SER A 41 8.50 -2.57 -0.68
N GLY A 42 7.97 -3.62 -1.31
CA GLY A 42 8.63 -4.34 -2.38
C GLY A 42 8.83 -3.49 -3.64
N GLN A 43 7.83 -2.70 -4.04
CA GLN A 43 7.95 -1.77 -5.18
C GLN A 43 9.00 -0.69 -4.90
N ALA A 44 8.97 -0.08 -3.72
CA ALA A 44 9.95 0.92 -3.32
C ALA A 44 11.38 0.37 -3.28
N LEU A 45 11.58 -0.80 -2.67
CA LEU A 45 12.88 -1.47 -2.63
C LEU A 45 13.39 -1.81 -4.03
N ASN A 46 12.52 -2.35 -4.89
CA ASN A 46 12.88 -2.67 -6.27
C ASN A 46 13.25 -1.42 -7.08
N ALA A 47 12.54 -0.32 -6.89
CA ALA A 47 12.84 0.94 -7.56
C ALA A 47 14.20 1.50 -7.11
N LEU A 48 14.48 1.47 -5.80
CA LEU A 48 15.77 1.84 -5.24
C LEU A 48 16.91 0.97 -5.77
N LEU A 49 16.73 -0.35 -5.83
CA LEU A 49 17.78 -1.27 -6.31
C LEU A 49 18.11 -1.10 -7.80
N LYS A 50 17.18 -0.58 -8.60
CA LYS A 50 17.33 -0.32 -10.03
C LYS A 50 17.89 1.07 -10.36
N ASP A 51 17.81 2.03 -9.44
CA ASP A 51 18.26 3.40 -9.65
C ASP A 51 19.69 3.59 -9.14
N THR A 52 20.66 3.60 -10.06
CA THR A 52 22.09 3.73 -9.73
C THR A 52 22.40 5.03 -8.99
N ALA A 53 21.71 6.14 -9.28
CA ALA A 53 21.94 7.41 -8.61
C ALA A 53 21.44 7.35 -7.16
N ALA A 54 20.24 6.80 -6.93
CA ALA A 54 19.72 6.61 -5.58
C ALA A 54 20.61 5.65 -4.76
N ARG A 55 21.12 4.57 -5.36
CA ARG A 55 22.10 3.67 -4.72
C ARG A 55 23.44 4.34 -4.42
N GLY A 56 23.84 5.29 -5.26
CA GLY A 56 24.99 6.17 -5.00
C GLY A 56 24.75 7.17 -3.86
N GLY A 57 23.51 7.28 -3.37
CA GLY A 57 23.08 8.22 -2.34
C GLY A 57 22.81 9.64 -2.84
N ASP A 58 22.48 9.80 -4.12
CA ASP A 58 21.94 11.05 -4.64
C ASP A 58 20.59 11.35 -3.99
N LEU A 59 20.54 12.41 -3.17
CA LEU A 59 19.34 12.79 -2.43
C LEU A 59 18.16 13.18 -3.33
N ASN A 60 18.41 13.73 -4.52
CA ASN A 60 17.34 14.08 -5.46
C ASN A 60 16.74 12.82 -6.08
N ALA A 61 17.58 11.83 -6.40
CA ALA A 61 17.11 10.54 -6.88
C ALA A 61 16.30 9.80 -5.80
N VAL A 62 16.77 9.78 -4.56
CA VAL A 62 16.04 9.18 -3.43
C VAL A 62 14.72 9.91 -3.21
N ASN A 63 14.71 11.26 -3.16
CA ASN A 63 13.49 12.05 -2.99
C ASN A 63 12.46 11.74 -4.08
N ARG A 64 12.87 11.64 -5.34
CA ARG A 64 11.97 11.26 -6.45
C ARG A 64 11.33 9.90 -6.22
N LEU A 65 12.10 8.89 -5.81
CA LEU A 65 11.58 7.56 -5.55
C LEU A 65 10.65 7.52 -4.33
N VAL A 66 10.98 8.26 -3.27
CA VAL A 66 10.12 8.40 -2.09
C VAL A 66 8.79 9.04 -2.47
N GLU A 67 8.83 10.12 -3.26
CA GLU A 67 7.63 10.82 -3.73
C GLU A 67 6.73 9.90 -4.59
N GLN A 68 7.34 9.04 -5.39
CA GLN A 68 6.60 8.17 -6.32
C GLN A 68 6.03 6.92 -5.63
N TYR A 69 6.79 6.28 -4.74
CA TYR A 69 6.47 4.94 -4.22
C TYR A 69 6.00 4.93 -2.77
N ILE A 70 6.30 5.97 -1.98
CA ILE A 70 5.99 6.00 -0.55
C ILE A 70 4.94 7.05 -0.22
N VAL A 71 5.15 8.31 -0.63
CA VAL A 71 4.29 9.44 -0.28
C VAL A 71 2.80 9.22 -0.60
N PRO A 72 2.40 8.60 -1.73
CA PRO A 72 0.98 8.36 -2.04
C PRO A 72 0.27 7.44 -1.04
N HIS A 73 1.04 6.68 -0.26
CA HIS A 73 0.54 5.68 0.68
C HIS A 73 0.71 6.08 2.14
N VAL A 74 1.24 7.29 2.41
CA VAL A 74 1.52 7.77 3.76
C VAL A 74 0.77 9.07 4.03
N ASN A 75 0.05 9.11 5.15
CA ASN A 75 -0.56 10.32 5.65
C ASN A 75 0.51 11.22 6.31
N MET A 76 1.28 11.92 5.47
CA MET A 76 2.38 12.78 5.92
C MET A 76 1.88 13.90 6.84
N GLU A 77 0.71 14.48 6.56
CA GLU A 77 0.12 15.51 7.43
C GLU A 77 -0.19 14.96 8.82
N LYS A 78 -0.88 13.81 8.92
CA LYS A 78 -1.17 13.17 10.22
C LYS A 78 0.12 12.84 10.96
N THR A 79 1.11 12.32 10.26
CA THR A 79 2.41 11.95 10.85
C THR A 79 3.13 13.18 11.40
N THR A 80 3.27 14.25 10.61
CA THR A 80 3.87 15.52 11.04
C THR A 80 3.08 16.14 12.18
N ARG A 81 1.75 16.11 12.14
CA ARG A 81 0.89 16.61 13.23
C ARG A 81 1.15 15.87 14.53
N LEU A 82 1.24 14.54 14.50
CA LEU A 82 1.53 13.73 15.68
C LEU A 82 2.93 14.02 16.24
N ALA A 83 3.93 14.18 15.36
CA ALA A 83 5.30 14.53 15.76
C ALA A 83 5.41 15.96 16.32
N THR A 84 4.66 16.91 15.76
CA THR A 84 4.69 18.32 16.18
C THR A 84 3.95 18.53 17.49
N GLY A 85 2.86 17.79 17.74
CA GLY A 85 2.07 17.92 18.96
C GLY A 85 1.22 19.19 19.02
N GLN A 86 1.11 19.79 20.21
CA GLN A 86 0.23 20.93 20.48
C GLN A 86 0.43 22.14 19.53
N PRO A 87 1.67 22.54 19.18
CA PRO A 87 1.92 23.66 18.27
C PRO A 87 1.25 23.53 16.90
N TRP A 88 0.97 22.32 16.42
CA TRP A 88 0.28 22.11 15.14
C TRP A 88 -1.05 22.85 15.04
N ARG A 89 -1.79 22.92 16.15
CA ARG A 89 -3.11 23.57 16.21
C ARG A 89 -3.02 25.08 15.99
N GLN A 90 -1.90 25.69 16.35
CA GLN A 90 -1.65 27.14 16.23
C GLN A 90 -1.03 27.51 14.88
N ALA A 91 -0.43 26.55 14.17
CA ALA A 91 0.18 26.79 12.88
C ALA A 91 -0.87 27.15 11.81
N THR A 92 -0.56 28.15 10.98
CA THR A 92 -1.35 28.51 9.80
C THR A 92 -1.31 27.40 8.74
N PRO A 93 -2.23 27.36 7.76
CA PRO A 93 -2.18 26.39 6.67
C PRO A 93 -0.83 26.37 5.94
N GLN A 94 -0.24 27.55 5.71
CA GLN A 94 1.06 27.69 5.06
C GLN A 94 2.19 27.12 5.92
N GLN A 95 2.17 27.37 7.24
CA GLN A 95 3.14 26.81 8.17
C GLN A 95 3.03 25.29 8.28
N ARG A 96 1.81 24.74 8.28
CA ARG A 96 1.58 23.28 8.27
C ARG A 96 2.16 22.63 7.03
N ALA A 97 1.91 23.20 5.84
CA ALA A 97 2.49 22.69 4.60
C ALA A 97 4.03 22.74 4.61
N ALA A 98 4.61 23.85 5.09
CA ALA A 98 6.06 23.99 5.24
C ALA A 98 6.65 22.96 6.23
N LEU A 99 5.97 22.71 7.35
CA LEU A 99 6.36 21.69 8.34
C LEU A 99 6.31 20.28 7.74
N VAL A 100 5.27 19.95 6.99
CA VAL A 100 5.16 18.63 6.34
C VAL A 100 6.31 18.41 5.36
N ASN A 101 6.61 19.41 4.52
CA ASN A 101 7.71 19.34 3.57
C ASN A 101 9.07 19.23 4.28
N GLY A 102 9.34 20.10 5.25
CA GLY A 102 10.60 20.07 6.00
C GLY A 102 10.78 18.78 6.81
N PHE A 103 9.70 18.21 7.34
CA PHE A 103 9.74 16.93 8.03
C PHE A 103 10.09 15.79 7.07
N LYS A 104 9.43 15.73 5.89
CA LYS A 104 9.75 14.77 4.83
C LYS A 104 11.22 14.85 4.43
N ASP A 105 11.70 16.05 4.10
CA ASP A 105 13.06 16.27 3.63
C ASP A 105 14.09 15.86 4.70
N THR A 106 13.80 16.12 5.97
CA THR A 106 14.62 15.69 7.09
C THR A 106 14.70 14.16 7.17
N LEU A 107 13.56 13.47 7.11
CA LEU A 107 13.52 12.00 7.14
C LEU A 107 14.30 11.40 5.96
N VAL A 108 14.08 11.91 4.75
CA VAL A 108 14.82 11.42 3.58
C VAL A 108 16.32 11.61 3.80
N ARG A 109 16.77 12.79 4.20
CA ARG A 109 18.19 13.05 4.46
C ARG A 109 18.77 12.12 5.53
N THR A 110 18.06 11.94 6.66
CA THR A 110 18.52 11.13 7.78
C THR A 110 18.66 9.65 7.42
N TYR A 111 17.75 9.11 6.61
CA TYR A 111 17.74 7.68 6.28
C TYR A 111 18.38 7.34 4.92
N SER A 112 18.65 8.33 4.07
CA SER A 112 19.31 8.10 2.76
C SER A 112 20.67 7.43 2.87
N GLY A 113 21.38 7.62 3.98
CA GLY A 113 22.68 6.98 4.21
C GLY A 113 22.59 5.45 4.16
N ALA A 114 21.56 4.87 4.82
CA ALA A 114 21.35 3.43 4.87
C ALA A 114 20.95 2.83 3.52
N LEU A 115 20.50 3.66 2.56
CA LEU A 115 20.12 3.19 1.22
C LEU A 115 21.33 2.75 0.40
N LYS A 116 22.53 3.27 0.71
CA LYS A 116 23.78 2.87 0.05
C LYS A 116 24.17 1.43 0.36
N ASP A 117 23.75 0.93 1.53
CA ASP A 117 24.04 -0.42 1.99
C ASP A 117 23.06 -1.46 1.40
N LEU A 118 22.07 -1.02 0.61
CA LEU A 118 21.12 -1.90 -0.06
C LEU A 118 21.81 -2.69 -1.17
N THR A 119 21.58 -4.00 -1.16
CA THR A 119 22.08 -4.93 -2.17
C THR A 119 20.94 -5.80 -2.71
N ASN A 120 21.22 -6.58 -3.75
CA ASN A 120 20.22 -7.48 -4.33
C ASN A 120 19.83 -8.63 -3.37
N SER A 121 20.58 -8.84 -2.28
CA SER A 121 20.22 -9.80 -1.24
C SER A 121 19.34 -9.18 -0.15
N THR A 122 19.14 -7.85 -0.16
CA THR A 122 18.25 -7.18 0.78
C THR A 122 16.80 -7.59 0.53
N LYS A 123 16.10 -7.99 1.59
CA LYS A 123 14.71 -8.43 1.53
C LYS A 123 13.91 -7.88 2.70
N ILE A 124 12.65 -7.54 2.44
CA ILE A 124 11.67 -7.15 3.44
C ILE A 124 10.76 -8.36 3.66
N ASN A 125 10.78 -8.92 4.86
CA ASN A 125 9.98 -10.09 5.21
C ASN A 125 8.79 -9.63 6.06
N VAL A 126 7.59 -9.75 5.52
CA VAL A 126 6.37 -9.42 6.28
C VAL A 126 6.05 -10.57 7.24
N LEU A 127 5.91 -10.24 8.53
CA LEU A 127 5.63 -11.23 9.56
C LEU A 127 4.13 -11.58 9.60
N PRO A 128 3.73 -12.73 10.16
CA PRO A 128 2.33 -13.09 10.29
C PRO A 128 1.52 -11.99 10.99
N PHE A 129 0.46 -11.54 10.31
CA PHE A 129 -0.46 -10.53 10.83
C PHE A 129 -1.16 -11.06 12.08
N ARG A 130 -1.31 -10.20 13.08
CA ARG A 130 -2.05 -10.50 14.31
C ARG A 130 -2.98 -9.33 14.58
N GLY A 131 -4.29 -9.55 14.51
CA GLY A 131 -5.30 -8.53 14.73
C GLY A 131 -6.52 -8.73 13.85
N ASP A 132 -7.49 -7.82 13.99
CA ASP A 132 -8.63 -7.74 13.08
C ASP A 132 -8.23 -6.93 11.84
N ALA A 133 -8.28 -7.57 10.66
CA ALA A 133 -7.96 -6.91 9.40
C ALA A 133 -8.98 -5.80 9.04
N ASN A 134 -10.14 -5.77 9.69
CA ASN A 134 -11.17 -4.75 9.50
C ASN A 134 -11.06 -3.60 10.50
N ALA A 135 -10.14 -3.67 11.47
CA ALA A 135 -9.93 -2.59 12.43
C ALA A 135 -9.46 -1.31 11.70
N ALA A 136 -9.87 -0.15 12.24
CA ALA A 136 -9.51 1.14 11.67
C ALA A 136 -8.02 1.48 11.80
N ASP A 137 -7.32 0.82 12.72
CA ASP A 137 -5.91 1.04 13.04
C ASP A 137 -5.25 -0.31 13.32
N VAL A 138 -4.21 -0.65 12.55
CA VAL A 138 -3.52 -1.94 12.64
C VAL A 138 -2.02 -1.75 12.54
N VAL A 139 -1.26 -2.72 13.05
CA VAL A 139 0.20 -2.75 12.92
C VAL A 139 0.62 -3.98 12.12
N VAL A 140 1.35 -3.75 11.05
CA VAL A 140 1.99 -4.79 10.24
C VAL A 140 3.47 -4.80 10.60
N ARG A 141 3.95 -5.96 11.05
CA ARG A 141 5.34 -6.12 11.50
C ARG A 141 6.18 -6.70 10.37
N THR A 142 7.38 -6.20 10.18
CA THR A 142 8.31 -6.70 9.17
C THR A 142 9.72 -6.86 9.71
N SER A 143 10.52 -7.65 9.01
CA SER A 143 11.95 -7.83 9.28
C SER A 143 12.75 -7.69 8.00
N ILE A 144 13.70 -6.75 7.99
CA ILE A 144 14.60 -6.49 6.88
C ILE A 144 15.88 -7.31 7.07
N THR A 145 16.21 -8.13 6.08
CA THR A 145 17.43 -8.97 6.06
C THR A 145 18.36 -8.54 4.94
N GLY A 146 19.67 -8.78 5.07
CA GLY A 146 20.65 -8.45 4.03
C GLY A 146 21.12 -7.00 4.04
N LEU A 147 20.80 -6.23 5.10
CA LEU A 147 21.36 -4.90 5.38
C LEU A 147 22.48 -4.96 6.42
N SER A 148 22.35 -5.84 7.42
CA SER A 148 23.36 -6.11 8.44
C SER A 148 23.41 -7.61 8.75
N SER A 149 24.31 -8.03 9.63
CA SER A 149 24.38 -9.42 10.11
C SER A 149 23.13 -9.86 10.87
N ALA A 150 22.43 -8.91 11.52
CA ALA A 150 21.19 -9.15 12.22
C ALA A 150 19.98 -8.61 11.41
N PRO A 151 18.82 -9.30 11.45
CA PRO A 151 17.59 -8.76 10.88
C PRO A 151 17.14 -7.48 11.62
N VAL A 152 16.70 -6.47 10.86
CA VAL A 152 16.23 -5.19 11.41
C VAL A 152 14.70 -5.20 11.43
N ALA A 153 14.08 -4.95 12.58
CA ALA A 153 12.63 -4.88 12.70
C ALA A 153 12.11 -3.50 12.27
N VAL A 154 11.06 -3.49 11.42
CA VAL A 154 10.35 -2.27 11.02
C VAL A 154 8.85 -2.55 11.04
N ASP A 155 8.13 -1.78 11.84
CA ASP A 155 6.68 -1.92 12.01
C ASP A 155 5.95 -0.76 11.34
N TYR A 156 4.89 -1.09 10.61
CA TYR A 156 4.06 -0.14 9.87
C TYR A 156 2.69 -0.03 10.54
N ARG A 157 2.34 1.17 10.98
CA ARG A 157 1.00 1.47 11.47
C ARG A 157 0.14 1.94 10.30
N LEU A 158 -0.94 1.23 10.03
CA LEU A 158 -1.87 1.53 8.95
C LEU A 158 -3.19 2.01 9.54
N GLU A 159 -3.79 3.00 8.86
CA GLU A 159 -5.16 3.39 9.10
C GLU A 159 -6.01 3.03 7.88
N LYS A 160 -7.26 2.60 8.11
CA LYS A 160 -8.19 2.39 7.02
C LYS A 160 -8.60 3.75 6.45
N SER A 161 -8.23 4.00 5.19
CA SER A 161 -8.77 5.15 4.45
C SER A 161 -10.24 4.85 4.10
N GLY A 162 -11.11 5.83 4.36
CA GLY A 162 -12.56 5.73 4.18
C GLY A 162 -12.99 5.70 2.72
#